data_AF-K1ZNJ3-F1
#
_entry.id   AF-K1ZNJ3-F1
#
_cell.length_a   1.000
_cell.length_b   1.000
_cell.length_c   1.000
_cell.angle_alpha   90.00
_cell.angle_beta   90.00
_cell.angle_gamma   90.00
#
_symmetry.space_group_name_H-M   'P 1'
#
loop_
_entity.id
_entity.type
_entity.pdbx_description
1 polymer ?
#
loop_
_entity_poly.entity_id
_entity_poly.type
_entity_poly.pdbx_seq_one_letter_code
_entity_poly.pdbx_strand_id
1 'polypeptide(L)'
;MNTLLTIPELSKKIKLSEIAIYKMLKRKSIPGIRVGKLWRFDEEEIQRWLKDHSSLPEQSTTQKPPHIEKLLNHLNQHLKKQFGKKYLRLVLYGSWARQTATEQSDVDALVIVSDIKNPSQIRQKVHQIAYEVSEKFQHKHLIAITLMTENEYLTGSSALLMNIRKEGRVIHGK
;
A
#
# COMPACT_ATOMS: atom_id res chain seq x y z
N MET A 1 23.90 28.74 -9.76
CA MET A 1 24.17 27.33 -10.08
C MET A 1 23.22 26.52 -9.22
N ASN A 2 22.31 25.76 -9.81
CA ASN A 2 21.34 24.99 -9.02
C ASN A 2 21.99 23.71 -8.50
N THR A 3 21.80 23.43 -7.22
CA THR A 3 22.29 22.20 -6.58
C THR A 3 21.47 21.02 -7.08
N LEU A 4 22.13 20.03 -7.68
CA LEU A 4 21.51 18.80 -8.13
C LEU A 4 21.71 17.70 -7.09
N LEU A 5 20.63 17.31 -6.41
CA LEU A 5 20.63 16.28 -5.38
C LEU A 5 20.61 14.88 -6.01
N THR A 6 21.24 13.92 -5.34
CA THR A 6 21.09 12.48 -5.58
C THR A 6 19.88 11.91 -4.83
N ILE A 7 19.52 10.66 -5.12
CA ILE A 7 18.43 9.96 -4.38
C ILE A 7 18.70 9.89 -2.87
N PRO A 8 19.91 9.49 -2.38
CA PRO A 8 20.20 9.49 -0.95
C PRO A 8 20.16 10.87 -0.30
N GLU A 9 20.64 11.91 -0.99
CA GLU A 9 20.62 13.28 -0.47
C GLU A 9 19.20 13.83 -0.41
N LEU A 10 18.40 13.61 -1.46
CA LEU A 10 17.00 13.96 -1.46
C LEU A 10 16.26 13.20 -0.34
N SER A 11 16.46 11.89 -0.22
CA SER A 11 15.93 11.01 0.84
C SER A 11 16.11 11.62 2.23
N LYS A 12 17.35 12.04 2.55
CA LYS A 12 17.65 12.69 3.83
C LYS A 12 16.93 14.03 3.99
N LYS A 13 16.87 14.83 2.92
CA LYS A 13 16.35 16.20 2.95
C LYS A 13 14.84 16.27 3.09
N ILE A 14 14.11 15.40 2.40
CA ILE A 14 12.64 15.34 2.45
C ILE A 14 12.13 14.25 3.41
N LYS A 15 13.05 13.59 4.13
CA LYS A 15 12.78 12.49 5.08
C LYS A 15 11.95 11.34 4.47
N LEU A 16 12.16 11.04 3.19
CA LEU A 16 11.53 9.90 2.51
C LEU A 16 12.53 8.79 2.30
N SER A 17 12.09 7.53 2.32
CA SER A 17 12.97 6.42 1.94
C SER A 17 13.41 6.53 0.47
N GLU A 18 14.62 6.09 0.14
CA GLU A 18 15.11 6.04 -1.24
C GLU A 18 14.15 5.27 -2.16
N ILE A 19 13.55 4.19 -1.65
CA ILE A 19 12.56 3.37 -2.36
C ILE A 19 11.32 4.19 -2.74
N ALA A 20 10.84 5.08 -1.86
CA ALA A 20 9.72 5.96 -2.16
C ALA A 20 10.06 6.91 -3.31
N ILE A 21 11.27 7.51 -3.28
CA ILE A 21 11.77 8.38 -4.36
C ILE A 21 11.88 7.61 -5.69
N TYR A 22 12.41 6.37 -5.67
CA TYR A 22 12.43 5.50 -6.86
C TYR A 22 11.03 5.20 -7.40
N LYS A 23 10.05 4.92 -6.53
CA LYS A 23 8.65 4.68 -6.92
C LYS A 23 8.02 5.93 -7.53
N MET A 24 8.28 7.11 -6.98
CA MET A 24 7.77 8.39 -7.50
C MET A 24 8.36 8.72 -8.88
N LEU A 25 9.66 8.48 -9.08
CA LEU A 25 10.30 8.59 -10.39
C LEU A 25 9.65 7.67 -11.43
N LYS A 26 9.37 6.41 -11.06
CA LYS A 26 8.71 5.44 -11.95
C LYS A 26 7.29 5.91 -12.36
N ARG A 27 6.60 6.59 -11.46
CA ARG A 27 5.25 7.15 -11.68
C ARG A 27 5.25 8.54 -12.31
N LYS A 28 6.43 9.11 -12.58
CA LYS A 28 6.59 10.50 -13.03
C LYS A 28 5.89 11.52 -12.12
N SER A 29 5.79 11.21 -10.83
CA SER A 29 5.06 12.01 -9.84
C SER A 29 5.98 12.93 -9.03
N ILE A 30 7.27 12.95 -9.33
CA ILE A 30 8.26 13.87 -8.77
C ILE A 30 9.14 14.37 -9.94
N PRO A 31 9.45 15.67 -10.00
CA PRO A 31 10.38 16.17 -11.00
C PRO A 31 11.77 15.58 -10.74
N GLY A 32 12.45 15.17 -11.81
CA GLY A 32 13.78 14.59 -11.74
C GLY A 32 14.33 14.42 -13.13
N ILE A 33 15.65 14.60 -13.26
CA ILE A 33 16.37 14.47 -14.53
C ILE A 33 17.32 13.28 -14.47
N ARG A 34 17.39 12.54 -15.58
CA ARG A 34 18.33 11.41 -15.71
C ARG A 34 19.62 11.93 -16.31
N VAL A 35 20.70 11.91 -15.52
CA VAL A 35 22.04 12.31 -15.94
C VAL A 35 22.92 11.06 -15.98
N GLY A 36 23.12 10.53 -17.19
CA GLY A 36 23.77 9.24 -17.39
C GLY A 36 22.99 8.08 -16.75
N LYS A 37 23.64 7.37 -15.82
CA LYS A 37 23.03 6.24 -15.06
C LYS A 37 22.35 6.67 -13.75
N LEU A 38 22.43 7.94 -13.38
CA LEU A 38 21.96 8.43 -12.09
C LEU A 38 20.79 9.40 -12.26
N TRP A 39 19.89 9.41 -11.27
CA TRP A 39 18.89 10.45 -11.13
C TRP A 39 19.47 11.65 -10.40
N ARG A 40 19.06 12.83 -10.85
CA ARG A 40 19.38 14.12 -10.26
C ARG A 40 18.12 14.93 -10.08
N PHE A 41 18.06 15.70 -9.00
CA PHE A 41 16.91 16.50 -8.63
C PHE A 41 17.36 17.93 -8.40
N ASP A 42 16.77 18.87 -9.13
CA ASP A 42 16.97 20.28 -8.86
C ASP A 42 16.33 20.61 -7.51
N GLU A 43 17.16 21.08 -6.57
CA GLU A 43 16.71 21.32 -5.21
C GLU A 43 15.57 22.35 -5.15
N GLU A 44 15.64 23.43 -5.93
CA GLU A 44 14.62 24.46 -5.93
C GLU A 44 13.32 23.97 -6.57
N GLU A 45 13.43 23.21 -7.67
CA GLU A 45 12.29 22.58 -8.32
C GLU A 45 11.57 21.62 -7.38
N ILE A 46 12.31 20.83 -6.62
CA ILE A 46 11.74 19.94 -5.60
C ILE A 46 11.06 20.74 -4.50
N GLN A 47 11.66 21.84 -4.03
CA GLN A 47 11.03 22.69 -3.00
C GLN A 47 9.74 23.33 -3.51
N ARG A 48 9.72 23.81 -4.77
CA ARG A 48 8.50 24.33 -5.41
C ARG A 48 7.45 23.24 -5.58
N TRP A 49 7.83 22.09 -6.14
CA TRP A 49 6.97 20.92 -6.27
C TRP A 49 6.37 20.50 -4.92
N LEU A 50 7.19 20.45 -3.87
CA LEU A 50 6.72 20.17 -2.52
C LEU A 50 5.68 21.21 -2.11
N LYS A 51 5.93 22.51 -2.26
CA LYS A 51 4.97 23.57 -1.91
C LYS A 51 3.65 23.47 -2.67
N ASP A 52 3.72 23.19 -3.97
CA ASP A 52 2.54 23.03 -4.83
C ASP A 52 1.73 21.79 -4.48
N HIS A 53 2.37 20.78 -3.88
CA HIS A 53 1.75 19.55 -3.38
C HIS A 53 1.65 19.54 -1.84
N SER A 54 1.88 20.70 -1.19
CA SER A 54 1.86 20.92 0.26
C SER A 54 0.56 21.60 0.68
N SER A 55 -0.56 20.91 0.55
CA SER A 55 -1.47 20.85 1.70
C SER A 55 -0.85 19.86 2.69
N LEU A 56 0.17 20.29 3.43
CA LEU A 56 0.91 19.48 4.40
C LEU A 56 -0.05 18.82 5.40
N PRO A 57 -0.01 17.49 5.59
CA PRO A 57 -0.31 16.93 6.89
C PRO A 57 0.97 17.00 7.72
N GLU A 58 0.95 17.89 8.72
CA GLU A 58 1.84 17.81 9.87
C GLU A 58 1.82 16.42 10.48
N GLN A 59 2.98 16.06 11.01
CA GLN A 59 3.25 14.77 11.60
C GLN A 59 2.29 14.43 12.75
N SER A 60 2.06 13.12 12.91
CA SER A 60 1.69 12.43 14.14
C SER A 60 0.38 12.86 14.82
N THR A 61 -0.69 12.09 14.54
CA THR A 61 -1.68 11.80 15.59
C THR A 61 -2.04 10.31 15.59
N THR A 62 -2.11 9.79 16.81
CA THR A 62 -2.30 8.42 17.28
C THR A 62 -3.70 7.83 17.02
N GLN A 63 -4.32 8.21 15.90
CA GLN A 63 -5.62 7.67 15.50
C GLN A 63 -5.51 7.08 14.11
N LYS A 64 -6.03 5.86 13.93
CA LYS A 64 -6.18 5.24 12.60
C LYS A 64 -6.85 6.26 11.70
N PRO A 65 -6.20 6.73 10.64
CA PRO A 65 -6.75 7.83 9.89
C PRO A 65 -8.04 7.31 9.22
N PRO A 66 -9.14 8.08 9.31
CA PRO A 66 -10.50 7.60 9.04
C PRO A 66 -10.71 7.07 7.60
N HIS A 67 -9.76 7.31 6.70
CA HIS A 67 -9.78 6.77 5.34
C HIS A 67 -9.39 5.29 5.24
N ILE A 68 -8.59 4.73 6.17
CA ILE A 68 -8.16 3.31 6.07
C ILE A 68 -9.34 2.37 6.34
N GLU A 69 -10.17 2.66 7.34
CA GLU A 69 -11.39 1.88 7.59
C GLU A 69 -12.37 1.98 6.42
N LYS A 70 -12.53 3.18 5.84
CA LYS A 70 -13.37 3.38 4.64
C LYS A 70 -12.84 2.57 3.45
N LEU A 71 -11.53 2.56 3.25
CA LEU A 71 -10.86 1.79 2.19
C LEU A 71 -11.07 0.28 2.39
N LEU A 72 -10.86 -0.23 3.60
CA LEU A 72 -11.07 -1.64 3.92
C LEU A 72 -12.54 -2.05 3.79
N ASN A 73 -13.47 -1.16 4.14
CA ASN A 73 -14.91 -1.39 3.96
C ASN A 73 -15.28 -1.47 2.48
N HIS A 74 -14.76 -0.58 1.62
CA HIS A 74 -14.97 -0.67 0.17
C HIS A 74 -14.36 -1.95 -0.41
N LEU A 75 -13.14 -2.31 -0.02
CA LEU A 75 -12.51 -3.56 -0.41
C LEU A 75 -13.38 -4.76 -0.03
N ASN A 76 -13.83 -4.81 1.23
CA ASN A 76 -14.70 -5.87 1.73
C ASN A 76 -16.01 -5.97 0.93
N GLN A 77 -16.66 -4.84 0.62
CA GLN A 77 -17.88 -4.81 -0.18
C GLN A 77 -17.67 -5.35 -1.59
N HIS A 78 -16.60 -4.94 -2.28
CA HIS A 78 -16.27 -5.41 -3.62
C HIS A 78 -15.94 -6.91 -3.63
N LEU A 79 -15.13 -7.38 -2.67
CA LEU A 79 -14.82 -8.80 -2.52
C LEU A 79 -16.07 -9.64 -2.26
N LYS A 80 -16.95 -9.19 -1.36
CA LYS A 80 -18.22 -9.87 -1.05
C LYS A 80 -19.14 -9.94 -2.27
N LYS A 81 -19.26 -8.86 -3.04
CA LYS A 81 -20.03 -8.84 -4.29
C LYS A 81 -19.45 -9.79 -5.33
N GLN A 82 -18.13 -9.81 -5.48
CA GLN A 82 -17.46 -10.58 -6.52
C GLN A 82 -17.43 -12.10 -6.25
N PHE A 83 -17.21 -12.48 -4.99
CA PHE A 83 -16.93 -13.87 -4.61
C PHE A 83 -18.04 -14.52 -3.78
N GLY A 84 -18.99 -13.74 -3.25
CA GLY A 84 -20.15 -14.26 -2.53
C GLY A 84 -19.76 -15.20 -1.39
N LYS A 85 -20.37 -16.40 -1.37
CA LYS A 85 -20.10 -17.44 -0.36
C LYS A 85 -18.66 -17.95 -0.37
N LYS A 86 -17.90 -17.74 -1.46
CA LYS A 86 -16.51 -18.17 -1.56
C LYS A 86 -15.54 -17.26 -0.82
N TYR A 87 -15.92 -16.01 -0.55
CA TYR A 87 -15.11 -15.09 0.23
C TYR A 87 -15.34 -15.32 1.71
N LEU A 88 -14.31 -15.81 2.39
CA LEU A 88 -14.40 -16.26 3.78
C LEU A 88 -13.92 -15.19 4.75
N ARG A 89 -12.73 -14.62 4.51
CA ARG A 89 -12.12 -13.64 5.42
C ARG A 89 -11.34 -12.56 4.69
N LEU A 90 -11.31 -11.38 5.32
CA LEU A 90 -10.37 -10.31 5.03
C LEU A 90 -9.66 -9.94 6.33
N VAL A 91 -8.34 -9.97 6.31
CA VAL A 91 -7.49 -9.64 7.45
C VAL A 91 -6.53 -8.54 7.04
N LEU A 92 -6.54 -7.42 7.77
CA LEU A 92 -5.51 -6.40 7.67
C LEU A 92 -4.29 -6.89 8.44
N TYR A 93 -3.11 -6.85 7.84
CA TYR A 93 -1.86 -7.13 8.54
C TYR A 93 -0.83 -6.03 8.25
N GLY A 94 0.43 -6.27 8.58
CA GLY A 94 1.52 -5.35 8.24
C GLY A 94 1.56 -4.13 9.16
N SER A 95 2.07 -3.01 8.64
CA SER A 95 2.31 -1.80 9.43
C SER A 95 1.01 -1.16 9.96
N TRP A 96 -0.08 -1.22 9.19
CA TRP A 96 -1.38 -0.68 9.59
C TRP A 96 -2.03 -1.48 10.73
N ALA A 97 -1.88 -2.80 10.74
CA ALA A 97 -2.34 -3.63 11.86
C ALA A 97 -1.49 -3.37 13.13
N ARG A 98 -0.18 -3.21 12.97
CA ARG A 98 0.78 -2.96 14.06
C ARG A 98 0.84 -1.51 14.55
N GLN A 99 0.06 -0.60 13.96
CA GLN A 99 0.06 0.84 14.29
C GLN A 99 1.42 1.52 14.07
N THR A 100 2.26 0.95 13.21
CA THR A 100 3.57 1.50 12.81
C THR A 100 3.54 2.08 11.39
N ALA A 101 2.36 2.16 10.78
CA ALA A 101 2.16 2.72 9.45
C ALA A 101 2.37 4.23 9.42
N THR A 102 2.90 4.68 8.29
CA THR A 102 2.96 6.08 7.87
C THR A 102 1.91 6.34 6.79
N GLU A 103 1.68 7.60 6.43
CA GLU A 103 0.77 7.95 5.32
C GLU A 103 1.17 7.37 3.95
N GLN A 104 2.42 6.93 3.81
CA GLN A 104 2.93 6.31 2.58
C GLN A 104 2.93 4.79 2.62
N SER A 105 2.51 4.20 3.76
CA SER A 105 2.47 2.76 3.92
C SER A 105 1.39 2.14 3.03
N ASP A 106 1.79 1.11 2.29
CA ASP A 106 0.86 0.23 1.58
C ASP A 106 -0.07 -0.47 2.60
N VAL A 107 -1.29 -0.79 2.19
CA VAL A 107 -2.27 -1.51 3.00
C VAL A 107 -2.16 -2.99 2.67
N ASP A 108 -1.56 -3.75 3.58
CA ASP A 108 -1.40 -5.19 3.46
C ASP A 108 -2.68 -5.93 3.88
N ALA A 109 -3.28 -6.64 2.93
CA ALA A 109 -4.55 -7.34 3.12
C ALA A 109 -4.43 -8.81 2.73
N LEU A 110 -4.87 -9.69 3.63
CA LEU A 110 -5.02 -11.11 3.36
C LEU A 110 -6.48 -11.38 3.01
N VAL A 111 -6.70 -11.97 1.84
CA VAL A 111 -8.01 -12.46 1.39
C VAL A 111 -8.01 -13.97 1.44
N ILE A 112 -8.96 -14.54 2.18
CA ILE A 112 -9.17 -15.99 2.31
C ILE A 112 -10.43 -16.37 1.55
N VAL A 113 -10.31 -17.37 0.68
CA VAL A 113 -11.43 -17.95 -0.07
C VAL A 113 -11.60 -19.44 0.21
N SER A 114 -12.77 -19.99 -0.07
CA SER A 114 -13.05 -21.43 0.12
C SER A 114 -12.23 -22.32 -0.81
N ASP A 115 -12.03 -21.89 -2.06
CA ASP A 115 -11.37 -22.66 -3.10
C ASP A 115 -10.74 -21.75 -4.16
N ILE A 116 -9.61 -22.19 -4.73
CA ILE A 116 -8.94 -21.51 -5.85
C ILE A 116 -8.87 -22.48 -7.03
N LYS A 117 -9.91 -22.48 -7.88
CA LYS A 117 -9.94 -23.35 -9.09
C LYS A 117 -9.09 -22.81 -10.24
N ASN A 118 -9.11 -21.49 -10.46
CA ASN A 118 -8.36 -20.80 -11.52
C ASN A 118 -7.45 -19.73 -10.90
N PRO A 119 -6.24 -20.10 -10.40
CA PRO A 119 -5.36 -19.20 -9.65
C PRO A 119 -5.10 -17.87 -10.35
N SER A 120 -4.77 -17.88 -11.64
CA SER A 120 -4.45 -16.67 -12.39
C SER A 120 -5.66 -15.74 -12.51
N GLN A 121 -6.84 -16.28 -12.81
CA GLN A 121 -8.07 -15.47 -12.95
C GLN A 121 -8.51 -14.88 -11.63
N ILE A 122 -8.44 -15.64 -10.53
CA ILE A 122 -8.83 -15.11 -9.21
C ILE A 122 -7.85 -14.05 -8.73
N ARG A 123 -6.53 -14.26 -8.93
CA ARG A 123 -5.50 -13.27 -8.59
C ARG A 123 -5.72 -11.99 -9.39
N GLN A 124 -5.94 -12.10 -10.71
CA GLN A 124 -6.23 -10.95 -11.55
C GLN A 124 -7.46 -10.17 -11.06
N LYS A 125 -8.57 -10.86 -10.77
CA LYS A 125 -9.79 -10.22 -10.26
C LYS A 125 -9.59 -9.53 -8.91
N VAL A 126 -8.90 -10.18 -7.99
CA VAL A 126 -8.61 -9.64 -6.65
C VAL A 126 -7.70 -8.40 -6.77
N HIS A 127 -6.66 -8.44 -7.60
CA HIS A 127 -5.79 -7.29 -7.84
C HIS A 127 -6.49 -6.15 -8.58
N GLN A 128 -7.40 -6.47 -9.51
CA GLN A 128 -8.23 -5.47 -10.18
C GLN A 128 -9.14 -4.75 -9.17
N ILE A 129 -9.82 -5.49 -8.28
CA ILE A 129 -10.61 -4.89 -7.21
C ILE A 129 -9.75 -4.00 -6.30
N ALA A 130 -8.56 -4.46 -5.91
CA ALA A 130 -7.63 -3.67 -5.11
C ALA A 130 -7.26 -2.35 -5.81
N TYR A 131 -6.97 -2.40 -7.11
CA TYR A 131 -6.64 -1.24 -7.90
C TYR A 131 -7.80 -0.24 -7.99
N GLU A 132 -9.00 -0.70 -8.34
CA GLU A 132 -10.22 0.13 -8.43
C GLU A 132 -10.56 0.80 -7.10
N VAL A 133 -10.41 0.06 -5.99
CA VAL A 133 -10.60 0.63 -4.65
C VAL A 133 -9.52 1.68 -4.38
N SER A 134 -8.25 1.38 -4.60
CA SER A 134 -7.17 2.36 -4.43
C SER A 134 -7.38 3.62 -5.27
N GLU A 135 -7.84 3.50 -6.52
CA GLU A 135 -8.13 4.62 -7.42
C GLU A 135 -9.22 5.55 -6.86
N LYS A 136 -10.30 4.97 -6.29
CA LYS A 136 -11.36 5.74 -5.61
C LYS A 136 -10.85 6.56 -4.42
N PHE A 137 -9.72 6.17 -3.83
CA PHE A 137 -9.02 6.92 -2.78
C PHE A 137 -7.80 7.68 -3.33
N GLN A 138 -7.81 8.05 -4.62
CA GLN A 138 -6.77 8.83 -5.31
C GLN A 138 -5.38 8.20 -5.20
N HIS A 139 -5.32 6.87 -5.07
CA HIS A 139 -4.09 6.11 -4.82
C HIS A 139 -3.27 6.60 -3.61
N LYS A 140 -3.93 7.24 -2.62
CA LYS A 140 -3.27 7.64 -1.36
C LYS A 140 -2.62 6.44 -0.68
N HIS A 141 -3.27 5.27 -0.79
CA HIS A 141 -2.72 3.99 -0.37
C HIS A 141 -2.90 2.93 -1.47
N LEU A 142 -1.84 2.17 -1.74
CA LEU A 142 -1.97 0.93 -2.50
C LEU A 142 -2.42 -0.20 -1.59
N ILE A 143 -3.20 -1.13 -2.14
CA ILE A 143 -3.60 -2.35 -1.44
C ILE A 143 -2.76 -3.51 -1.97
N ALA A 144 -1.91 -4.07 -1.12
CA ALA A 144 -1.15 -5.28 -1.41
C ALA A 144 -1.95 -6.49 -0.93
N ILE A 145 -2.41 -7.34 -1.85
CA ILE A 145 -3.20 -8.51 -1.51
C ILE A 145 -2.37 -9.79 -1.52
N THR A 146 -2.39 -10.49 -0.39
CA THR A 146 -2.08 -11.91 -0.30
C THR A 146 -3.39 -12.70 -0.43
N LEU A 147 -3.45 -13.65 -1.36
CA LEU A 147 -4.62 -14.51 -1.60
C LEU A 147 -4.27 -15.96 -1.30
N MET A 148 -5.12 -16.64 -0.51
CA MET A 148 -5.01 -18.07 -0.23
C MET A 148 -6.36 -18.68 0.16
N THR A 149 -6.37 -20.00 0.30
CA THR A 149 -7.48 -20.77 0.86
C THR A 149 -7.42 -20.81 2.39
N GLU A 150 -8.52 -21.20 3.02
CA GLU A 150 -8.58 -21.38 4.47
C GLU A 150 -7.60 -22.46 4.96
N ASN A 151 -7.46 -23.57 4.23
CA ASN A 151 -6.53 -24.64 4.60
C ASN A 151 -5.07 -24.16 4.58
N GLU A 152 -4.66 -23.41 3.54
CA GLU A 152 -3.33 -22.80 3.47
C GLU A 152 -3.08 -21.82 4.64
N TYR A 153 -4.09 -21.03 5.00
CA TYR A 153 -4.00 -20.11 6.13
C TYR A 153 -3.88 -20.82 7.48
N LEU A 154 -4.58 -21.92 7.70
CA LEU A 154 -4.56 -22.64 8.98
C LEU A 154 -3.30 -23.50 9.14
N THR A 155 -2.85 -24.14 8.07
CA THR A 155 -1.75 -25.12 8.12
C THR A 155 -0.38 -24.51 7.82
N GLY A 156 -0.33 -23.37 7.11
CA GLY A 156 0.94 -22.80 6.66
C GLY A 156 1.79 -22.28 7.82
N SER A 157 3.06 -22.66 7.83
CA SER A 157 4.04 -22.36 8.90
C SER A 157 5.01 -21.21 8.57
N SER A 158 4.76 -20.47 7.48
CA SER A 158 5.64 -19.35 7.11
C SER A 158 5.62 -18.25 8.17
N ALA A 159 6.76 -17.57 8.36
CA ALA A 159 6.87 -16.46 9.31
C ALA A 159 5.80 -15.38 9.06
N LEU A 160 5.48 -15.11 7.78
CA LEU A 160 4.39 -14.22 7.41
C LEU A 160 3.06 -14.68 7.98
N LEU A 161 2.66 -15.94 7.74
CA LEU A 161 1.38 -16.48 8.21
C LEU A 161 1.29 -16.54 9.74
N MET A 162 2.39 -16.88 10.41
CA MET A 162 2.48 -16.84 11.87
C MET A 162 2.24 -15.42 12.39
N ASN A 163 2.87 -14.42 11.78
CA ASN A 163 2.69 -13.02 12.16
C ASN A 163 1.28 -12.51 11.85
N ILE A 164 0.69 -12.89 10.70
CA ILE A 164 -0.70 -12.53 10.38
C ILE A 164 -1.67 -13.14 11.40
N ARG A 165 -1.49 -14.41 11.80
CA ARG A 165 -2.34 -15.03 12.82
C ARG A 165 -2.20 -14.38 14.20
N LYS A 166 -1.00 -13.90 14.54
CA LYS A 166 -0.71 -13.29 15.84
C LYS A 166 -1.14 -11.81 15.93
N GLU A 167 -0.92 -11.05 14.86
CA GLU A 167 -0.99 -9.57 14.88
C GLU A 167 -1.99 -9.01 13.86
N GLY A 168 -2.54 -9.86 12.98
CA GLY A 168 -3.51 -9.46 11.98
C GLY A 168 -4.86 -9.08 12.60
N ARG A 169 -5.50 -8.06 12.02
CA ARG A 169 -6.83 -7.61 12.42
C ARG A 169 -7.87 -8.11 11.43
N VAL A 170 -8.77 -8.95 11.92
CA VAL A 170 -9.91 -9.45 11.13
C VAL A 170 -10.86 -8.28 10.81
N ILE A 171 -11.07 -8.04 9.53
CA ILE A 171 -12.02 -7.04 9.01
C ILE A 171 -13.35 -7.70 8.64
N HIS A 172 -13.29 -8.93 8.13
CA HIS A 172 -14.45 -9.73 7.77
C HIS A 172 -14.21 -11.21 8.01
N GLY A 173 -15.28 -11.92 8.38
CA GLY A 173 -15.28 -13.35 8.67
C GLY A 173 -14.99 -13.67 10.12
N LYS A 174 -15.07 -14.96 10.48
CA LYS A 174 -14.70 -15.50 11.79
C LYS A 174 -13.38 -16.26 11.66
#